data_AF-K1GX11-F1
#
_entry.id   AF-K1GX11-F1
#
_cell.length_a   1.000
_cell.length_b   1.000
_cell.length_c   1.000
_cell.angle_alpha   90.00
_cell.angle_beta   90.00
_cell.angle_gamma   90.00
#
_symmetry.space_group_name_H-M   'P 1'
#
loop_
_entity.id
_entity.type
_entity.pdbx_description
1 polymer ?
#
loop_
_entity_poly.entity_id
_entity_poly.type
_entity_poly.pdbx_seq_one_letter_code
_entity_poly.pdbx_strand_id
1 'polypeptide(L)'
;MKKIGESYEDIYTLRLPNREVKEFFRKKFIDVNFGESTFRKSMEALKKNNIKDFEKYLQNILLKSASFHDTKSEIFYHGLILGMMFYLDRDYIVKSNEESGLGRYDVSIEPRNKNNRAYILEFKVTKNEQDLEKESKEAIEQIISKKYDTSLKERGVKGIVFLGIAFCGKLVKVNYR
;
A
#
# COMPACT_ATOMS: atom_id res chain seq x y z
N MET A 1 -6.97 -46.38 -6.23
CA MET A 1 -7.87 -45.35 -5.63
C MET A 1 -7.03 -44.15 -5.22
N LYS A 2 -7.56 -42.93 -5.41
CA LYS A 2 -6.93 -41.59 -5.38
C LYS A 2 -6.40 -41.13 -4.00
N LYS A 3 -5.34 -40.27 -4.03
CA LYS A 3 -5.25 -38.84 -3.59
C LYS A 3 -3.75 -38.42 -3.67
N ILE A 4 -3.25 -37.59 -4.60
CA ILE A 4 -3.36 -36.10 -4.76
C ILE A 4 -3.57 -35.43 -3.41
N GLY A 5 -2.68 -34.64 -2.81
CA GLY A 5 -1.64 -33.74 -3.33
C GLY A 5 -1.90 -32.41 -2.62
N GLU A 6 -1.10 -32.06 -1.62
CA GLU A 6 -1.18 -30.76 -0.92
C GLU A 6 0.22 -30.13 -0.96
N SER A 7 0.41 -29.16 -1.86
CA SER A 7 1.52 -28.23 -1.78
C SER A 7 1.13 -27.11 -0.82
N TYR A 8 1.71 -27.11 0.37
CA TYR A 8 1.65 -25.95 1.25
C TYR A 8 2.44 -24.82 0.60
N GLU A 9 1.75 -23.77 0.13
CA GLU A 9 2.40 -22.49 -0.18
C GLU A 9 2.71 -21.80 1.14
N ASP A 10 3.97 -21.82 1.55
CA ASP A 10 4.43 -21.07 2.71
C ASP A 10 4.21 -19.56 2.50
N ILE A 11 3.30 -18.98 3.29
CA ILE A 11 3.05 -17.54 3.31
C ILE A 11 4.14 -16.88 4.16
N TYR A 12 5.17 -16.36 3.51
CA TYR A 12 6.23 -15.60 4.18
C TYR A 12 5.84 -14.12 4.33
N THR A 13 5.93 -13.60 5.55
CA THR A 13 5.81 -12.15 5.80
C THR A 13 7.17 -11.50 5.51
N LEU A 14 7.29 -10.81 4.37
CA LEU A 14 8.49 -10.04 4.06
C LEU A 14 8.61 -8.85 5.01
N ARG A 15 9.64 -8.83 5.86
CA ARG A 15 10.08 -7.64 6.60
C ARG A 15 11.47 -7.26 6.10
N LEU A 16 11.68 -5.99 5.79
CA LEU A 16 13.03 -5.49 5.48
C LEU A 16 13.84 -5.47 6.79
N PRO A 17 14.88 -6.31 6.93
CA PRO A 17 15.44 -6.61 8.26
C PRO A 17 16.42 -5.56 8.78
N ASN A 18 17.02 -4.74 7.91
CA ASN A 18 18.09 -3.82 8.31
C ASN A 18 18.18 -2.60 7.37
N ARG A 19 18.89 -1.56 7.82
CA ARG A 19 19.08 -0.30 7.08
C ARG A 19 19.73 -0.52 5.70
N GLU A 20 20.61 -1.51 5.58
CA GLU A 20 21.34 -1.83 4.36
C GLU A 20 20.45 -2.45 3.29
N VAL A 21 19.56 -3.39 3.63
CA VAL A 21 18.59 -3.95 2.69
C VAL A 21 17.58 -2.88 2.26
N LYS A 22 17.25 -1.95 3.17
CA LYS A 22 16.43 -0.77 2.84
C LYS A 22 17.13 0.22 1.91
N GLU A 23 18.40 0.51 2.15
CA GLU A 23 19.22 1.37 1.28
C GLU A 23 19.49 0.68 -0.08
N PHE A 24 19.66 -0.63 -0.08
CA PHE A 24 19.78 -1.45 -1.29
C PHE A 24 18.48 -1.42 -2.09
N PHE A 25 17.32 -1.62 -1.45
CA PHE A 25 16.02 -1.45 -2.10
C PHE A 25 15.87 -0.04 -2.66
N ARG A 26 16.21 0.98 -1.88
CA ARG A 26 16.17 2.38 -2.32
C ARG A 26 17.06 2.63 -3.55
N LYS A 27 18.31 2.16 -3.55
CA LYS A 27 19.25 2.39 -4.68
C LYS A 27 18.98 1.52 -5.90
N LYS A 28 18.64 0.24 -5.71
CA LYS A 28 18.48 -0.72 -6.82
C LYS A 28 17.06 -0.77 -7.37
N PHE A 29 16.05 -0.65 -6.51
CA PHE A 29 14.66 -0.74 -6.96
C PHE A 29 14.18 0.60 -7.52
N ILE A 30 14.47 1.73 -6.86
CA ILE A 30 13.95 3.04 -7.25
C ILE A 30 14.70 3.63 -8.45
N ASP A 31 16.04 3.63 -8.42
CA ASP A 31 16.85 4.32 -9.44
C ASP A 31 16.84 3.57 -10.79
N VAL A 32 16.79 2.23 -10.76
CA VAL A 32 16.89 1.39 -11.98
C VAL A 32 15.54 1.23 -12.69
N ASN A 33 14.41 1.15 -11.96
CA ASN A 33 13.13 0.73 -12.56
C ASN A 33 12.16 1.89 -12.86
N PHE A 34 12.27 3.04 -12.20
CA PHE A 34 11.19 4.04 -12.22
C PHE A 34 11.55 5.40 -12.83
N GLY A 35 12.86 5.69 -12.91
CA GLY A 35 13.37 7.05 -13.04
C GLY A 35 13.00 7.85 -11.78
N GLU A 36 14.01 8.25 -11.01
CA GLU A 36 13.91 8.84 -9.65
C GLU A 36 12.75 9.86 -9.48
N SER A 37 12.38 10.58 -10.55
CA SER A 37 11.31 11.57 -10.51
C SER A 37 9.89 11.01 -10.28
N THR A 38 9.48 9.89 -10.88
CA THR A 38 8.05 9.45 -10.81
C THR A 38 7.71 8.91 -9.43
N PHE A 39 8.60 8.06 -8.91
CA PHE A 39 8.50 7.54 -7.56
C PHE A 39 8.48 8.67 -6.53
N ARG A 40 9.45 9.60 -6.62
CA ARG A 40 9.52 10.73 -5.68
C ARG A 40 8.28 11.62 -5.78
N LYS A 41 7.79 11.89 -6.99
CA LYS A 41 6.55 12.64 -7.22
C LYS A 41 5.33 11.94 -6.62
N SER A 42 5.23 10.60 -6.70
CA SER A 42 4.19 9.82 -6.04
C SER A 42 4.21 10.01 -4.53
N MET A 43 5.38 9.85 -3.90
CA MET A 43 5.51 9.99 -2.44
C MET A 43 5.22 11.42 -1.96
N GLU A 44 5.68 12.44 -2.70
CA GLU A 44 5.38 13.84 -2.40
C GLU A 44 3.90 14.18 -2.59
N ALA A 45 3.24 13.62 -3.62
CA ALA A 45 1.80 13.77 -3.81
C ALA A 45 1.01 13.19 -2.64
N LEU A 46 1.39 11.99 -2.16
CA LEU A 46 0.79 11.38 -0.98
C LEU A 46 0.98 12.26 0.27
N LYS A 47 2.21 12.73 0.55
CA LYS A 47 2.49 13.63 1.69
C LYS A 47 1.65 14.90 1.67
N LYS A 48 1.39 15.46 0.48
CA LYS A 48 0.57 16.67 0.28
C LYS A 48 -0.94 16.38 0.20
N ASN A 49 -1.36 15.12 0.40
CA ASN A 49 -2.73 14.66 0.26
C ASN A 49 -3.33 14.93 -1.14
N ASN A 50 -2.49 15.00 -2.18
CA ASN A 50 -2.92 15.12 -3.56
C ASN A 50 -3.12 13.72 -4.15
N ILE A 51 -4.24 13.09 -3.78
CA ILE A 51 -4.52 11.69 -4.09
C ILE A 51 -4.68 11.44 -5.59
N LYS A 52 -5.17 12.43 -6.35
CA LYS A 52 -5.29 12.35 -7.81
C LYS A 52 -3.93 12.21 -8.48
N ASP A 53 -2.94 13.00 -8.07
CA ASP A 53 -1.59 12.88 -8.60
C ASP A 53 -0.90 11.61 -8.07
N PHE A 54 -1.16 11.21 -6.82
CA PHE A 54 -0.68 9.94 -6.29
C PHE A 54 -1.14 8.75 -7.15
N GLU A 55 -2.45 8.67 -7.47
CA GLU A 55 -3.02 7.65 -8.35
C GLU A 55 -2.35 7.68 -9.73
N LYS A 56 -2.23 8.86 -10.35
CA LYS A 56 -1.58 9.02 -11.66
C LYS A 56 -0.14 8.51 -11.65
N TYR A 57 0.65 8.84 -10.63
CA TYR A 57 2.03 8.39 -10.55
C TYR A 57 2.13 6.90 -10.21
N LEU A 58 1.23 6.37 -9.37
CA LEU A 58 1.15 4.95 -9.07
C LEU A 58 0.78 4.12 -10.32
N GLN A 59 -0.17 4.61 -11.12
CA GLN A 59 -0.51 4.02 -12.41
C GLN A 59 0.72 3.94 -13.34
N ASN A 60 1.53 4.99 -13.41
CA ASN A 60 2.75 5.01 -14.21
C ASN A 60 3.83 4.03 -13.68
N ILE A 61 3.92 3.89 -12.36
CA ILE A 61 4.83 2.95 -11.71
C ILE A 61 4.43 1.51 -12.09
N LEU A 62 3.16 1.14 -11.92
CA LEU A 62 2.65 -0.19 -12.27
C LEU A 62 2.85 -0.54 -13.74
N LEU A 63 2.65 0.43 -14.65
CA LEU A 63 2.88 0.21 -16.08
C LEU A 63 4.32 -0.22 -16.38
N LYS A 64 5.30 0.36 -15.67
CA LYS A 64 6.74 0.14 -15.88
C LYS A 64 7.29 -1.07 -15.13
N SER A 65 6.84 -1.32 -13.90
CA SER A 65 7.47 -2.32 -13.03
C SER A 65 6.73 -3.64 -12.92
N ALA A 66 5.45 -3.68 -13.23
CA ALA A 66 4.64 -4.86 -12.99
C ALA A 66 4.65 -5.77 -14.23
N SER A 67 4.90 -7.06 -14.05
CA SER A 67 4.61 -8.07 -15.08
C SER A 67 3.14 -8.46 -15.03
N PHE A 68 2.54 -8.81 -16.18
CA PHE A 68 1.18 -9.35 -16.23
C PHE A 68 1.03 -10.67 -15.46
N HIS A 69 2.13 -11.38 -15.17
CA HIS A 69 2.11 -12.60 -14.38
C HIS A 69 2.05 -12.34 -12.87
N ASP A 70 2.75 -11.31 -12.38
CA ASP A 70 2.84 -10.99 -10.94
C ASP A 70 1.60 -10.23 -10.42
N THR A 71 0.90 -9.54 -11.31
CA THR A 71 -0.26 -8.66 -11.02
C THR A 71 -1.58 -9.40 -10.76
N LYS A 72 -1.50 -10.70 -10.45
CA LYS A 72 -2.69 -11.52 -10.11
C LYS A 72 -2.90 -11.66 -8.61
N SER A 73 -1.91 -11.29 -7.80
CA SER A 73 -1.92 -11.49 -6.36
C SER A 73 -1.87 -10.17 -5.61
N GLU A 74 -2.75 -10.04 -4.61
CA GLU A 74 -2.75 -8.93 -3.65
C GLU A 74 -1.39 -8.80 -2.92
N ILE A 75 -0.72 -9.94 -2.69
CA ILE A 75 0.61 -10.01 -2.06
C ILE A 75 1.65 -9.20 -2.84
N PHE A 76 1.59 -9.23 -4.17
CA PHE A 76 2.51 -8.44 -5.02
C PHE A 76 2.29 -6.95 -4.83
N TYR A 77 1.03 -6.48 -4.92
CA TYR A 77 0.72 -5.06 -4.75
C TYR A 77 1.03 -4.58 -3.34
N HIS A 78 0.69 -5.38 -2.32
CA HIS A 78 1.02 -5.09 -0.94
C HIS A 78 2.54 -4.91 -0.77
N GLY A 79 3.35 -5.84 -1.28
CA GLY A 79 4.82 -5.76 -1.24
C GLY A 79 5.38 -4.53 -1.96
N LEU A 80 4.86 -4.22 -3.16
CA LEU A 80 5.27 -3.06 -3.94
C LEU A 80 4.95 -1.75 -3.19
N ILE A 81 3.71 -1.57 -2.76
CA ILE A 81 3.26 -0.36 -2.06
C ILE A 81 4.00 -0.19 -0.74
N LEU A 82 4.13 -1.26 0.07
CA LEU A 82 4.87 -1.22 1.33
C LEU A 82 6.33 -0.81 1.10
N GLY A 83 6.98 -1.39 0.08
CA GLY A 83 8.32 -1.02 -0.35
C GLY A 83 8.43 0.47 -0.71
N MET A 84 7.44 1.01 -1.42
CA MET A 84 7.37 2.44 -1.74
C MET A 84 7.23 3.29 -0.47
N MET A 85 6.35 2.90 0.46
CA MET A 85 6.07 3.66 1.68
C MET A 85 7.29 3.81 2.58
N PHE A 86 8.24 2.87 2.56
CA PHE A 86 9.48 3.00 3.34
C PHE A 86 10.34 4.21 2.97
N TYR A 87 10.11 4.85 1.82
CA TYR A 87 10.71 6.14 1.50
C TYR A 87 10.32 7.24 2.49
N LEU A 88 9.14 7.14 3.10
CA LEU A 88 8.59 8.10 4.04
C LEU A 88 9.11 7.95 5.48
N ASP A 89 9.92 6.92 5.77
CA ASP A 89 10.29 6.51 7.13
C ASP A 89 11.06 7.56 7.95
N ARG A 90 11.66 8.56 7.28
CA ARG A 90 12.24 9.72 7.96
C ARG A 90 11.17 10.50 8.73
N ASP A 91 10.01 10.73 8.10
CA ASP A 91 8.95 11.59 8.63
C ASP A 91 7.79 10.77 9.24
N TYR A 92 7.69 9.49 8.87
CA TYR A 92 6.60 8.57 9.20
C TYR A 92 7.11 7.26 9.79
N ILE A 93 6.25 6.55 10.50
CA ILE A 93 6.40 5.17 10.94
C ILE A 93 5.45 4.36 10.06
N VAL A 94 6.02 3.47 9.23
CA VAL A 94 5.26 2.63 8.31
C VAL A 94 5.10 1.25 8.92
N LYS A 95 3.86 0.79 9.02
CA LYS A 95 3.47 -0.51 9.57
C LYS A 95 2.57 -1.23 8.57
N SER A 96 2.62 -2.55 8.54
CA SER A 96 1.70 -3.35 7.72
C SER A 96 1.20 -4.55 8.50
N ASN A 97 -0.01 -5.01 8.17
CA ASN A 97 -0.56 -6.27 8.69
C ASN A 97 -0.61 -6.34 10.24
N GLU A 98 -0.74 -5.21 10.93
CA GLU A 98 -0.91 -5.15 12.38
C GLU A 98 -2.39 -5.08 12.75
N GLU A 99 -2.73 -5.57 13.95
CA GLU A 99 -4.08 -5.50 14.48
C GLU A 99 -4.46 -4.08 14.89
N SER A 100 -5.67 -3.66 14.51
CA SER A 100 -6.30 -2.45 15.02
C SER A 100 -7.81 -2.52 14.90
N GLY A 101 -8.51 -2.01 15.92
CA GLY A 101 -9.97 -2.10 15.97
C GLY A 101 -10.45 -3.55 15.95
N LEU A 102 -11.20 -3.91 14.91
CA LEU A 102 -11.86 -5.22 14.75
C LEU A 102 -11.20 -6.09 13.66
N GLY A 103 -9.96 -5.80 13.28
CA GLY A 103 -9.24 -6.57 12.26
C GLY A 103 -7.79 -6.12 12.09
N ARG A 104 -7.27 -6.28 10.86
CA ARG A 104 -5.89 -5.93 10.48
C ARG A 104 -5.94 -5.10 9.21
N TYR A 105 -5.27 -3.95 9.23
CA TYR A 105 -5.10 -3.14 8.02
C TYR A 105 -3.97 -3.69 7.15
N ASP A 106 -4.01 -3.38 5.86
CA ASP A 106 -2.87 -3.63 4.98
C ASP A 106 -1.67 -2.76 5.36
N VAL A 107 -1.81 -1.43 5.31
CA VAL A 107 -0.71 -0.49 5.61
C VAL A 107 -1.20 0.71 6.42
N SER A 108 -0.46 1.06 7.46
CA SER A 108 -0.60 2.30 8.23
C SER A 108 0.65 3.15 8.09
N ILE A 109 0.47 4.44 7.81
CA ILE A 109 1.51 5.44 7.67
C ILE A 109 1.28 6.50 8.73
N GLU A 110 1.93 6.32 9.88
CA GLU A 110 1.75 7.17 11.05
C GLU A 110 2.81 8.28 11.07
N PRO A 111 2.44 9.56 11.21
CA PRO A 111 3.44 10.61 11.25
C PRO A 111 4.17 10.60 12.60
N ARG A 112 5.47 10.87 12.56
CA ARG A 112 6.26 11.11 13.78
C ARG A 112 5.81 12.41 14.46
N ASN A 113 5.52 13.45 13.68
CA ASN A 113 4.86 14.67 14.17
C ASN A 113 3.34 14.49 14.12
N LYS A 114 2.69 14.40 15.29
CA LYS A 114 1.24 14.13 15.42
C LYS A 114 0.32 15.21 14.86
N ASN A 115 0.85 16.38 14.50
CA ASN A 115 0.12 17.43 13.78
C ASN A 115 0.02 17.17 12.27
N ASN A 116 0.86 16.29 11.72
CA ASN A 116 0.74 15.84 10.34
C ASN A 116 -0.37 14.78 10.21
N ARG A 117 -0.79 14.52 8.98
CA ARG A 117 -1.80 13.50 8.68
C ARG A 117 -1.21 12.10 8.72
N ALA A 118 -1.95 11.13 9.24
CA ALA A 118 -1.71 9.71 9.00
C ALA A 118 -2.54 9.22 7.82
N TYR A 119 -2.14 8.05 7.31
CA TYR A 119 -2.86 7.34 6.27
C TYR A 119 -3.09 5.89 6.69
N ILE A 120 -4.26 5.35 6.39
CA ILE A 120 -4.55 3.92 6.43
C ILE A 120 -4.92 3.51 5.03
N LEU A 121 -4.22 2.51 4.50
CA LEU A 121 -4.43 1.97 3.16
C LEU A 121 -5.01 0.57 3.31
N GLU A 122 -5.98 0.25 2.45
CA GLU A 122 -6.55 -1.08 2.27
C GLU A 122 -6.61 -1.39 0.77
N PHE A 123 -6.24 -2.63 0.41
CA PHE A 123 -6.10 -3.07 -0.98
C PHE A 123 -7.25 -3.98 -1.40
N LYS A 124 -7.56 -3.95 -2.70
CA LYS A 124 -8.44 -4.91 -3.38
C LYS A 124 -7.86 -5.29 -4.72
N VAL A 125 -8.04 -6.54 -5.13
CA VAL A 125 -7.70 -7.00 -6.48
C VAL A 125 -8.94 -7.53 -7.16
N THR A 126 -9.23 -7.03 -8.35
CA THR A 126 -10.33 -7.50 -9.21
C THR A 126 -9.82 -7.98 -10.56
N LYS A 127 -10.63 -8.81 -11.23
CA LYS A 127 -10.40 -9.27 -12.59
C LYS A 127 -11.06 -8.38 -13.64
N ASN A 128 -12.00 -7.51 -13.25
CA ASN A 128 -12.73 -6.64 -14.15
C ASN A 128 -12.40 -5.18 -13.88
N GLU A 129 -12.00 -4.45 -14.92
CA GLU A 129 -11.70 -3.02 -14.82
C GLU A 129 -12.90 -2.20 -14.33
N GLN A 130 -14.11 -2.59 -14.71
CA GLN A 130 -15.35 -1.89 -14.34
C GLN A 130 -15.61 -1.90 -12.81
N ASP A 131 -15.04 -2.88 -12.10
CA ASP A 131 -15.22 -3.01 -10.65
C ASP A 131 -14.23 -2.14 -9.85
N LEU A 132 -13.17 -1.61 -10.46
CA LEU A 132 -12.12 -0.83 -9.78
C LEU A 132 -12.66 0.30 -8.90
N GLU A 133 -13.64 1.05 -9.41
CA GLU A 133 -14.26 2.17 -8.68
C GLU A 133 -15.06 1.69 -7.47
N LYS A 134 -15.75 0.56 -7.61
CA LYS A 134 -16.54 -0.05 -6.54
C LYS A 134 -15.62 -0.62 -5.46
N GLU A 135 -14.66 -1.46 -5.84
CA GLU A 135 -13.73 -2.14 -4.94
C GLU A 135 -12.89 -1.15 -4.12
N SER A 136 -12.42 -0.06 -4.74
CA SER A 136 -11.66 0.96 -4.01
C SER A 136 -12.51 1.71 -2.98
N LYS A 137 -13.83 1.82 -3.18
CA LYS A 137 -14.74 2.37 -2.15
C LYS A 137 -15.04 1.35 -1.06
N GLU A 138 -15.25 0.09 -1.42
CA GLU A 138 -15.44 -0.99 -0.45
C GLU A 138 -14.24 -1.15 0.50
N ALA A 139 -13.02 -0.94 0.00
CA ALA A 139 -11.81 -0.88 0.83
C ALA A 139 -11.88 0.22 1.91
N ILE A 140 -12.42 1.40 1.58
CA ILE A 140 -12.63 2.49 2.57
C ILE A 140 -13.69 2.08 3.59
N GLU A 141 -14.80 1.49 3.14
CA GLU A 141 -15.85 1.01 4.03
C GLU A 141 -15.35 -0.10 4.96
N GLN A 142 -14.40 -0.93 4.50
CA GLN A 142 -13.71 -1.89 5.34
C GLN A 142 -12.90 -1.19 6.44
N ILE A 143 -12.08 -0.18 6.11
CA ILE A 143 -11.31 0.60 7.08
C ILE A 143 -12.23 1.19 8.16
N ILE A 144 -13.36 1.77 7.75
CA ILE A 144 -14.34 2.40 8.65
C ILE A 144 -15.01 1.36 9.54
N SER A 145 -15.61 0.32 8.95
CA SER A 145 -16.38 -0.70 9.66
C SER A 145 -15.52 -1.47 10.67
N LYS A 146 -14.25 -1.70 10.33
CA LYS A 146 -13.29 -2.36 11.20
C LYS A 146 -12.57 -1.42 12.16
N LYS A 147 -12.79 -0.11 12.07
CA LYS A 147 -12.22 0.91 12.98
C LYS A 147 -10.69 0.85 13.05
N TYR A 148 -10.02 0.70 11.92
CA TYR A 148 -8.55 0.58 11.87
C TYR A 148 -7.81 1.82 12.37
N ASP A 149 -8.51 2.95 12.48
CA ASP A 149 -8.00 4.21 13.01
C ASP A 149 -7.90 4.25 14.54
N THR A 150 -8.44 3.25 15.24
CA THR A 150 -8.44 3.17 16.71
C THR A 150 -7.03 3.34 17.29
N SER A 151 -6.05 2.56 16.81
CA SER A 151 -4.66 2.63 17.34
C SER A 151 -3.98 3.97 17.06
N LEU A 152 -4.33 4.66 15.98
CA LEU A 152 -3.75 5.97 15.63
C LEU A 152 -4.37 7.08 16.50
N LYS A 153 -5.68 7.00 16.75
CA LYS A 153 -6.40 7.91 17.64
C LYS A 153 -5.88 7.81 19.08
N GLU A 154 -5.69 6.60 19.59
CA GLU A 154 -5.11 6.36 20.92
C GLU A 154 -3.69 6.95 21.06
N ARG A 155 -2.92 6.95 19.97
CA ARG A 155 -1.58 7.56 19.90
C ARG A 155 -1.59 9.06 19.62
N GLY A 156 -2.76 9.71 19.65
CA GLY A 156 -2.91 11.15 19.56
C GLY A 156 -2.81 11.75 18.15
N VAL A 157 -2.94 10.93 17.10
CA VAL A 157 -2.99 11.43 15.71
C VAL A 157 -4.33 12.13 15.47
N LYS A 158 -4.28 13.39 15.02
CA LYS A 158 -5.50 14.22 14.84
C LYS A 158 -6.14 14.09 13.46
N GLY A 159 -5.34 13.94 12.41
CA GLY A 159 -5.82 13.81 11.03
C GLY A 159 -5.46 12.44 10.49
N ILE A 160 -6.46 11.67 10.06
CA ILE A 160 -6.26 10.34 9.48
C ILE A 160 -7.06 10.31 8.17
N VAL A 161 -6.39 9.97 7.08
CA VAL A 161 -6.99 9.82 5.75
C VAL A 161 -7.06 8.34 5.43
N PHE A 162 -8.20 7.88 4.96
CA PHE A 162 -8.39 6.49 4.53
C PHE A 162 -8.20 6.42 3.03
N LEU A 163 -7.41 5.46 2.56
CA LEU A 163 -7.20 5.20 1.14
C LEU A 163 -7.65 3.77 0.84
N GLY A 164 -8.62 3.64 -0.04
CA GLY A 164 -8.96 2.36 -0.64
C GLY A 164 -8.35 2.30 -2.03
N ILE A 165 -7.56 1.24 -2.29
CA ILE A 165 -6.83 1.10 -3.55
C ILE A 165 -7.21 -0.24 -4.20
N ALA A 166 -7.82 -0.16 -5.37
CA ALA A 166 -8.19 -1.33 -6.16
C ALA A 166 -7.25 -1.49 -7.35
N PHE A 167 -6.89 -2.74 -7.65
CA PHE A 167 -6.02 -3.12 -8.75
C PHE A 167 -6.70 -4.09 -9.71
N CYS A 168 -6.42 -3.95 -11.01
CA CYS A 168 -6.82 -4.87 -12.07
C CYS A 168 -5.67 -5.00 -13.07
N GLY A 169 -4.81 -6.00 -12.88
CA GLY A 169 -3.59 -6.14 -13.67
C GLY A 169 -2.66 -4.93 -13.46
N LYS A 170 -2.48 -4.10 -14.49
CA LYS A 170 -1.67 -2.87 -14.35
C LYS A 170 -2.48 -1.62 -14.01
N LEU A 171 -3.81 -1.72 -14.01
CA LEU A 171 -4.70 -0.59 -13.73
C LEU A 171 -4.90 -0.44 -12.23
N VAL A 172 -5.00 0.81 -11.78
CA VAL A 172 -5.24 1.15 -10.38
C VAL A 172 -6.30 2.24 -10.25
N LYS A 173 -7.11 2.12 -9.20
CA LYS A 173 -8.02 3.18 -8.77
C LYS A 173 -7.83 3.44 -7.29
N VAL A 174 -7.77 4.73 -6.92
CA VAL A 174 -7.65 5.18 -5.54
C VAL A 174 -8.85 6.04 -5.18
N ASN A 175 -9.54 5.67 -4.12
CA ASN A 175 -10.52 6.52 -3.45
C ASN A 175 -10.00 6.89 -2.06
N TYR A 176 -10.49 8.01 -1.52
CA TYR A 176 -10.08 8.46 -0.18
C TYR A 176 -11.20 9.15 0.59
N ARG A 177 -11.08 9.15 1.92
CA ARG A 177 -11.97 9.84 2.87
C ARG A 177 -11.17 10.55 3.96
#